data_AF-A0A951BZJ0-F1
#
_entry.id   AF-A0A951BZJ0-F1
#
_cell.length_a   1.000
_cell.length_b   1.000
_cell.length_c   1.000
_cell.angle_alpha   90.00
_cell.angle_beta   90.00
_cell.angle_gamma   90.00
#
_symmetry.space_group_name_H-M   'P 1'
#
loop_
_entity.id
_entity.type
_entity.pdbx_description
1 polymer ?
#
loop_
_entity_poly.entity_id
_entity_poly.type
_entity_poly.pdbx_seq_one_letter_code
_entity_poly.pdbx_strand_id
1 'polypeptide(L)'
;MLAKAVPEEAYSRAEILRRFGLTERALRGWERQGLLPRSDSYSFSDLIAVRTIVELRRKGFRTGKIAEAVESLRRKLEGVERPLSELRIVSDGKKIA
;
A
#
# COMPACT_ATOMS: atom_id res chain seq x y z
N MET A 1 33.50 7.33 2.96
CA MET A 1 32.54 7.77 4.00
C MET A 1 31.26 6.96 3.77
N LEU A 2 31.03 5.92 4.57
CA LEU A 2 29.77 5.18 4.52
C LEU A 2 28.67 6.13 4.97
N ALA A 3 27.76 6.50 4.06
CA ALA A 3 26.52 7.13 4.46
C ALA A 3 25.83 6.16 5.41
N LYS A 4 25.84 6.49 6.71
CA LYS A 4 25.05 5.79 7.71
C LYS A 4 23.61 5.94 7.25
N ALA A 5 23.04 4.90 6.65
CA ALA A 5 21.62 4.87 6.36
C ALA A 5 20.92 5.20 7.67
N VAL A 6 20.27 6.36 7.72
CA VAL A 6 19.28 6.63 8.76
C VAL A 6 18.38 5.39 8.74
N PRO A 7 18.15 4.70 9.87
CA PRO A 7 17.20 3.59 9.86
C PRO A 7 15.91 4.18 9.33
N GLU A 8 15.53 3.81 8.11
CA GLU A 8 14.21 4.10 7.60
C GLU A 8 13.28 3.51 8.66
N GLU A 9 12.54 4.35 9.37
CA GLU A 9 11.77 3.90 10.54
C GLU A 9 10.98 2.65 10.15
N ALA A 10 11.36 1.54 10.79
CA ALA A 10 10.90 0.21 10.44
C ALA A 10 9.72 -0.14 11.32
N TYR A 11 8.55 -0.29 10.72
CA TYR A 11 7.30 -0.59 11.41
C TYR A 11 7.05 -2.09 11.40
N SER A 12 6.91 -2.69 12.58
CA SER A 12 6.61 -4.12 12.66
C SER A 12 5.24 -4.44 12.07
N ARG A 13 5.06 -5.67 11.56
CA ARG A 13 3.73 -6.16 11.15
C ARG A 13 2.67 -5.97 12.23
N ALA A 14 2.97 -6.30 13.48
CA ALA A 14 2.04 -6.15 14.60
C ALA A 14 1.61 -4.68 14.80
N GLU A 15 2.53 -3.74 14.59
CA GLU A 15 2.23 -2.32 14.65
C GLU A 15 1.33 -1.87 13.50
N ILE A 16 1.57 -2.32 12.27
CA ILE A 16 0.70 -2.04 11.12
C ILE A 16 -0.72 -2.52 11.38
N LEU A 17 -0.87 -3.77 11.84
CA LEU A 17 -2.19 -4.34 12.15
C LEU A 17 -2.93 -3.51 13.20
N ARG A 18 -2.25 -3.17 14.29
CA ARG A 18 -2.82 -2.37 15.40
C ARG A 18 -3.19 -0.97 14.94
N ARG A 19 -2.27 -0.26 14.27
CA ARG A 19 -2.43 1.14 13.88
C ARG A 19 -3.57 1.36 12.90
N PHE A 20 -3.81 0.41 12.00
CA PHE A 20 -4.84 0.51 10.97
C PHE A 20 -6.08 -0.34 11.24
N GLY A 21 -6.15 -1.04 12.38
CA GLY A 21 -7.27 -1.91 12.74
C GLY A 21 -7.45 -3.07 11.75
N LEU A 22 -6.36 -3.62 11.23
CA LEU A 22 -6.38 -4.67 10.23
C LEU A 22 -6.32 -6.05 10.88
N THR A 23 -6.98 -7.02 10.26
CA THR A 23 -6.72 -8.42 10.56
C THR A 23 -5.51 -8.90 9.77
N GLU A 24 -4.78 -9.83 10.36
CA GLU A 24 -3.68 -10.53 9.70
C GLU A 24 -4.11 -11.17 8.35
N ARG A 25 -5.35 -11.69 8.28
CA ARG A 25 -5.92 -12.22 7.03
C ARG A 25 -6.08 -11.16 5.95
N ALA A 26 -6.48 -9.93 6.32
CA ALA A 26 -6.62 -8.83 5.38
C ALA A 26 -5.26 -8.41 4.82
N LEU A 27 -4.26 -8.22 5.70
CA LEU A 27 -2.90 -7.85 5.31
C LEU A 27 -2.28 -8.89 4.37
N ARG A 28 -2.34 -10.18 4.72
CA ARG A 28 -1.90 -11.27 3.82
C ARG A 28 -2.68 -11.33 2.51
N GLY A 29 -3.92 -10.86 2.50
CA GLY A 29 -4.70 -10.69 1.27
C GLY A 29 -4.08 -9.64 0.36
N TRP A 30 -3.67 -8.51 0.90
CA TRP A 30 -3.07 -7.40 0.16
C TRP A 30 -1.67 -7.76 -0.34
N GLU A 31 -0.87 -8.44 0.47
CA GLU A 31 0.44 -8.97 0.07
C GLU A 31 0.33 -9.92 -1.12
N ARG A 32 -0.60 -10.89 -1.06
CA ARG A 32 -0.84 -11.83 -2.19
C ARG A 32 -1.36 -11.15 -3.46
N GLN A 33 -2.00 -9.99 -3.33
CA GLN A 33 -2.50 -9.21 -4.46
C GLN A 33 -1.46 -8.21 -5.00
N GLY A 34 -0.24 -8.19 -4.47
CA GLY A 34 0.82 -7.29 -4.92
C GLY A 34 0.58 -5.82 -4.60
N LEU A 35 -0.32 -5.55 -3.63
CA LEU A 35 -0.59 -4.19 -3.14
C LEU A 35 0.47 -3.73 -2.13
N LEU A 36 1.07 -4.68 -1.41
CA LEU A 36 2.12 -4.46 -0.40
C LEU A 36 3.17 -5.56 -0.53
N PRO A 37 4.44 -5.29 -0.17
CA PRO A 37 5.45 -6.35 -0.05
C PRO A 37 5.10 -7.28 1.13
N ARG A 38 5.42 -8.56 0.98
CA ARG A 38 5.34 -9.51 2.09
C ARG A 38 6.56 -9.34 2.99
N SER A 39 6.37 -8.79 4.18
CA SER A 39 7.47 -8.47 5.10
C SER A 39 7.02 -8.48 6.57
N ASP A 40 7.93 -8.77 7.49
CA ASP A 40 7.71 -8.57 8.93
C ASP A 40 7.99 -7.13 9.39
N SER A 41 8.63 -6.35 8.51
CA SER A 41 9.03 -4.96 8.74
C SER A 41 8.68 -4.10 7.51
N TYR A 42 8.01 -2.98 7.75
CA TYR A 42 7.47 -2.09 6.71
C TYR A 42 8.12 -0.72 6.79
N SER A 43 8.35 -0.08 5.65
CA SER A 43 8.86 1.31 5.62
C SER A 43 7.73 2.33 5.75
N PHE A 44 8.08 3.61 5.92
CA PHE A 44 7.08 4.68 5.93
C PHE A 44 6.24 4.72 4.64
N SER A 45 6.85 4.43 3.48
CA SER A 45 6.13 4.35 2.21
C SER A 45 5.06 3.25 2.23
N ASP A 46 5.34 2.11 2.87
CA ASP A 46 4.34 1.04 3.03
C ASP A 46 3.18 1.49 3.93
N LEU A 47 3.41 2.35 4.93
CA LEU A 47 2.35 2.94 5.75
C LEU A 47 1.42 3.83 4.94
N ILE A 48 1.98 4.65 4.04
CA ILE A 48 1.19 5.46 3.11
C ILE A 48 0.34 4.53 2.25
N ALA A 49 0.94 3.47 1.68
CA ALA A 49 0.20 2.51 0.88
C ALA A 49 -0.93 1.81 1.65
N VAL A 50 -0.66 1.35 2.88
CA VAL A 50 -1.68 0.77 3.79
C VAL A 50 -2.82 1.76 4.04
N ARG A 51 -2.49 3.02 4.35
CA ARG A 51 -3.49 4.08 4.57
C ARG A 51 -4.35 4.29 3.32
N THR A 52 -3.75 4.39 2.15
CA THR A 52 -4.45 4.57 0.87
C THR A 52 -5.40 3.41 0.60
N ILE A 53 -4.98 2.16 0.83
CA ILE A 53 -5.86 0.99 0.67
C ILE A 53 -7.03 1.05 1.65
N VAL A 54 -6.79 1.39 2.93
CA VAL A 54 -7.85 1.54 3.94
C VAL A 54 -8.87 2.61 3.52
N GLU A 55 -8.42 3.75 3.04
CA GLU A 55 -9.29 4.85 2.58
C GLU A 55 -10.14 4.43 1.37
N LEU A 56 -9.54 3.75 0.38
CA LEU A 56 -10.28 3.19 -0.76
C LEU A 56 -11.29 2.12 -0.34
N ARG A 57 -10.91 1.24 0.59
CA ARG A 57 -11.83 0.23 1.16
C ARG A 57 -13.02 0.88 1.87
N ARG A 58 -12.80 1.95 2.64
CA ARG A 58 -13.86 2.73 3.30
C ARG A 58 -14.82 3.39 2.30
N LYS A 59 -14.32 3.78 1.13
CA LYS A 59 -15.13 4.29 0.00
C LYS A 59 -15.87 3.18 -0.78
N GLY A 60 -15.81 1.93 -0.32
CA GLY A 60 -16.57 0.81 -0.91
C GLY A 60 -15.83 0.04 -2.01
N PHE A 61 -14.57 0.37 -2.30
CA PHE A 61 -13.80 -0.38 -3.30
C PHE A 61 -13.46 -1.77 -2.79
N ARG A 62 -13.63 -2.78 -3.66
CA ARG A 62 -13.14 -4.14 -3.38
C ARG A 62 -11.64 -4.18 -3.56
N THR A 63 -10.95 -4.95 -2.72
CA THR A 63 -9.50 -5.13 -2.75
C THR A 63 -8.97 -5.55 -4.12
N GLY A 64 -9.66 -6.47 -4.79
CA GLY A 64 -9.30 -6.88 -6.16
C GLY A 64 -9.37 -5.72 -7.15
N LYS A 65 -10.34 -4.80 -6.99
CA LYS A 65 -10.45 -3.63 -7.86
C LYS A 65 -9.32 -2.62 -7.64
N ILE A 66 -8.88 -2.48 -6.39
CA ILE A 66 -7.71 -1.67 -6.04
C ILE A 66 -6.46 -2.29 -6.68
N ALA A 67 -6.29 -3.61 -6.58
CA ALA A 67 -5.16 -4.32 -7.21
C ALA A 67 -5.13 -4.15 -8.73
N GLU A 68 -6.26 -4.32 -9.41
CA GLU A 68 -6.38 -4.06 -10.85
C GLU A 68 -5.98 -2.62 -11.23
N ALA A 69 -6.40 -1.63 -10.44
CA ALA A 69 -6.08 -0.23 -10.69
C ALA A 69 -4.59 0.06 -10.50
N VAL A 70 -4.00 -0.39 -9.39
CA VAL A 70 -2.57 -0.24 -9.10
C VAL A 70 -1.73 -0.89 -10.21
N GLU A 71 -2.10 -2.09 -10.61
CA GLU A 71 -1.42 -2.81 -11.68
C GLU A 71 -1.58 -2.12 -13.05
N SER A 72 -2.76 -1.53 -13.33
CA SER A 72 -2.90 -0.68 -14.52
C SER A 72 -2.05 0.58 -14.47
N LEU A 73 -1.80 1.17 -13.31
CA LEU A 73 -0.95 2.36 -13.16
C LEU A 73 0.51 2.01 -13.44
N ARG A 74 1.02 0.93 -12.83
CA ARG A 74 2.40 0.44 -13.08
C ARG A 74 2.68 0.20 -14.56
N ARG A 75 1.72 -0.35 -15.30
CA ARG A 75 1.89 -0.59 -16.74
C ARG A 75 1.84 0.66 -17.61
N LYS A 76 1.17 1.71 -17.16
CA LYS A 76 0.92 2.92 -17.97
C LYS A 76 1.91 4.04 -17.69
N LEU A 77 2.53 4.05 -16.51
CA LEU A 77 3.38 5.13 -16.04
C LEU A 77 4.80 4.59 -15.86
N GLU A 78 5.70 4.98 -16.76
CA GLU A 78 7.12 4.65 -16.63
C GLU A 78 7.70 5.25 -15.34
N GLY A 79 8.53 4.46 -14.64
CA GLY A 79 9.18 4.89 -13.41
C GLY A 79 8.31 4.84 -12.14
N VAL A 80 7.05 4.40 -12.23
CA VAL A 80 6.18 4.23 -11.05
C VAL A 80 6.20 2.78 -10.58
N GLU A 81 6.85 2.51 -9.44
CA GLU A 81 6.95 1.15 -8.88
C GLU A 81 5.91 0.91 -7.78
N ARG A 82 5.68 1.91 -6.93
CA ARG A 82 4.76 1.85 -5.79
C ARG A 82 3.65 2.92 -5.90
N PRO A 83 2.67 2.75 -6.80
CA PRO A 83 1.63 3.76 -7.05
C PRO A 83 0.91 4.27 -5.79
N LEU A 84 0.66 3.40 -4.81
CA LEU A 84 -0.09 3.74 -3.60
C LEU A 84 0.65 4.67 -2.63
N SER A 85 1.97 4.78 -2.75
CA SER A 85 2.82 5.65 -1.95
C SER A 85 3.46 6.79 -2.75
N GLU A 86 3.61 6.62 -4.06
CA GLU A 86 4.24 7.61 -4.96
C GLU A 86 3.23 8.57 -5.59
N LEU A 87 1.98 8.14 -5.80
CA LEU A 87 0.97 8.92 -6.48
C LEU A 87 -0.13 9.40 -5.52
N ARG A 88 -0.69 10.57 -5.84
CA ARG A 88 -1.94 11.03 -5.23
C ARG A 88 -3.10 10.29 -5.87
N ILE A 89 -3.55 9.21 -5.24
CA ILE A 89 -4.69 8.43 -5.71
C ILE A 89 -6.01 9.17 -5.43
N VAL A 90 -6.79 9.42 -6.48
CA VAL A 90 -8.14 9.97 -6.39
C VAL A 90 -9.17 8.92 -6.79
N SER A 91 -10.39 9.08 -6.26
CA SER A 91 -11.49 8.15 -6.54
C SER A 91 -12.74 8.93 -6.87
N ASP A 92 -13.37 8.62 -7.99
CA ASP A 92 -14.66 9.17 -8.40
C ASP A 92 -15.64 8.03 -8.70
N GLY A 93 -16.70 7.93 -7.89
CA GLY A 93 -17.67 6.84 -7.92
C GLY A 93 -17.01 5.46 -7.87
N LYS A 94 -16.97 4.77 -9.02
CA LYS A 94 -16.39 3.42 -9.19
C LYS A 94 -15.01 3.41 -9.86
N LYS A 95 -14.41 4.58 -10.10
CA LYS A 95 -13.08 4.72 -10.74
C LYS A 95 -12.02 5.12 -9.72
N ILE A 96 -10.82 4.57 -9.91
CA ILE A 96 -9.59 4.94 -9.22
C ILE A 96 -8.66 5.49 -10.30
N ALA A 97 -8.10 6.69 -10.08
CA ALA A 97 -7.18 7.37 -10.99
C ALA A 97 -6.01 7.97 -10.21
#